data_AF-A0A9Q1H2A6-F1
#
_entry.id   AF-A0A9Q1H2A6-F1
#
_cell.length_a   1.000
_cell.length_b   1.000
_cell.length_c   1.000
_cell.angle_alpha   90.00
_cell.angle_beta   90.00
_cell.angle_gamma   90.00
#
_symmetry.space_group_name_H-M   'P 1'
#
loop_
_entity.id
_entity.type
_entity.pdbx_description
1 polymer ?
#
loop_
_entity_poly.entity_id
_entity_poly.type
_entity_poly.pdbx_seq_one_letter_code
_entity_poly.pdbx_strand_id
1 'polypeptide(L)'
;MEDQVNLCVPPNSSRVQRTSSRRWPTLFWVTLKILSVFHHEDLVTERKCYTCRLKDLSERERVNEDAVEHELGLNCLLLMYESVSKRRKGDGEGSNNRQQLCEVCDTMWWNFQCKTERYTAKQIGATSWNHKGSGALSCCVLLLTIAALLFEMSYYVSAMWAKPEQTLRLLNRFTIFILLVTPSLLCLCSKLRSMLRSAVPYLSWASTFNARYIIRRAQILDLPRKGLPGKTFFFACMTWPLLNSLYRSYIYLYLSECEFGLHAVATAVVAILCMQTWGFFVYILYFIRMSFQRNMNLLLSFIKEHEGQLDKCKGVLACVAVDFSCYSQLCGLYMLVMIPVGVLALTTNITWEYMLGVTCLSEDPQIANIQRYVKLMSWSEMTMAFFLTVNALGGLQVTYIWDDLSVNILHLTSERHYHFWKGLSIAVSLLTRESNSVLTTVVCSLIGIYTGLNFGSDQNVSYLSKSCLNQNSTFPCT
;
A
#
# COMPACT_ATOMS: atom_id res chain seq x y z
N MET A 1 -25.21 -11.64 9.50
CA MET A 1 -25.74 -10.28 9.72
C MET A 1 -26.09 -9.73 8.35
N GLU A 2 -27.36 -9.86 7.99
CA GLU A 2 -27.92 -9.43 6.71
C GLU A 2 -28.01 -7.90 6.69
N ASP A 3 -27.01 -7.24 6.12
CA ASP A 3 -27.16 -5.84 5.72
C ASP A 3 -27.92 -5.83 4.39
N GLN A 4 -29.22 -5.49 4.47
CA GLN A 4 -30.02 -5.15 3.31
C GLN A 4 -29.30 -4.07 2.49
N VAL A 5 -29.00 -4.40 1.24
CA VAL A 5 -28.51 -3.47 0.22
C VAL A 5 -29.62 -2.45 -0.04
N ASN A 6 -29.66 -1.40 0.78
CA ASN A 6 -30.43 -0.20 0.50
C ASN A 6 -29.81 0.46 -0.73
N LEU A 7 -30.33 0.12 -1.90
CA LEU A 7 -30.14 0.84 -3.15
C LEU A 7 -30.52 2.30 -2.89
N CYS A 8 -29.51 3.17 -2.85
CA CYS A 8 -29.68 4.61 -2.71
C CYS A 8 -30.44 5.15 -3.93
N VAL A 9 -31.76 5.28 -3.84
CA VAL A 9 -32.55 6.11 -4.76
C VAL A 9 -32.23 7.58 -4.45
N PRO A 10 -31.71 8.37 -5.39
CA PRO A 10 -31.42 9.78 -5.14
C PRO A 10 -32.74 10.54 -4.96
N PRO A 11 -32.90 11.35 -3.89
CA PRO A 11 -34.07 12.20 -3.75
C PRO A 11 -33.98 13.32 -4.79
N ASN A 12 -35.01 13.41 -5.64
CA ASN A 12 -35.33 14.61 -6.40
C ASN A 12 -35.66 15.75 -5.42
N SER A 13 -34.67 16.57 -5.06
CA SER A 13 -34.91 17.98 -4.71
C SER A 13 -33.60 18.76 -4.60
N SER A 14 -33.55 19.84 -5.37
CA SER A 14 -32.58 20.92 -5.39
C SER A 14 -32.66 21.77 -4.11
N ARG A 15 -32.23 21.24 -2.97
CA ARG A 15 -31.82 22.08 -1.82
C ARG A 15 -30.31 22.09 -1.71
N VAL A 16 -29.72 23.22 -2.09
CA VAL A 16 -28.34 23.59 -1.79
C VAL A 16 -28.19 23.66 -0.27
N GLN A 17 -27.84 22.53 0.36
CA GLN A 17 -27.42 22.51 1.76
C GLN A 17 -26.14 23.34 1.88
N ARG A 18 -26.22 24.44 2.64
CA ARG A 18 -25.06 25.23 3.08
C ARG A 18 -24.03 24.29 3.66
N THR A 19 -22.88 24.23 3.01
CA THR A 19 -21.81 23.27 3.29
C THR A 19 -21.14 23.62 4.61
N SER A 20 -21.44 22.85 5.65
CA SER A 20 -20.51 22.65 6.78
C SER A 20 -19.12 22.33 6.22
N SER A 21 -18.06 22.81 6.88
CA SER A 21 -16.69 22.80 6.35
C SER A 21 -16.32 21.46 5.69
N ARG A 22 -15.99 21.50 4.39
CA ARG A 22 -15.61 20.34 3.56
C ARG A 22 -14.18 19.82 3.83
N ARG A 23 -13.57 20.26 4.93
CA ARG A 23 -12.18 19.92 5.25
C ARG A 23 -12.09 18.44 5.57
N TRP A 24 -11.09 17.79 5.00
CA TRP A 24 -10.80 16.39 5.31
C TRP A 24 -10.11 16.28 6.67
N PRO A 25 -10.23 15.12 7.36
CA PRO A 25 -9.61 14.90 8.65
C PRO A 25 -8.09 15.18 8.61
N THR A 26 -7.57 15.87 9.64
CA THR A 26 -6.13 16.17 9.76
C THR A 26 -5.28 14.90 9.75
N LEU A 27 -5.76 13.83 10.40
CA LEU A 27 -5.09 12.52 10.45
C LEU A 27 -4.85 11.92 9.06
N PHE A 28 -5.72 12.17 8.08
CA PHE A 28 -5.50 11.74 6.69
C PHE A 28 -4.22 12.39 6.13
N TRP A 29 -4.09 13.71 6.31
CA TRP A 29 -2.93 14.46 5.81
C TRP A 29 -1.64 14.11 6.56
N VAL A 30 -1.72 13.89 7.88
CA VAL A 30 -0.58 13.41 8.69
C VAL A 30 -0.09 12.05 8.18
N THR A 31 -1.00 11.11 7.91
CA THR A 31 -0.65 9.79 7.36
C THR A 31 0.13 9.92 6.05
N LEU A 32 -0.35 10.75 5.12
CA LEU A 32 0.34 10.99 3.85
C LEU A 32 1.71 11.65 4.02
N LYS A 33 1.88 12.49 5.06
CA LYS A 33 3.13 13.19 5.34
C LYS A 33 4.19 12.23 5.85
N ILE A 34 3.81 11.39 6.81
CA ILE A 34 4.70 10.38 7.39
C ILE A 34 5.17 9.41 6.30
N LEU A 35 4.27 8.99 5.42
CA LEU A 35 4.61 8.13 4.27
C LEU A 35 5.37 8.84 3.15
N SER A 36 5.61 10.15 3.26
CA SER A 36 6.36 10.90 2.26
C SER A 36 5.76 10.80 0.84
N VAL A 37 4.42 10.85 0.76
CA VAL A 37 3.67 10.72 -0.51
C VAL A 37 3.61 12.05 -1.30
N PHE A 38 3.86 13.20 -0.65
CA PHE A 38 3.76 14.50 -1.30
C PHE A 38 4.88 14.72 -2.33
N HIS A 39 4.49 15.04 -3.56
CA HIS A 39 5.44 15.30 -4.66
C HIS A 39 4.92 16.35 -5.66
N HIS A 40 3.61 16.40 -5.89
CA HIS A 40 3.01 17.28 -6.90
C HIS A 40 2.64 18.65 -6.33
N GLU A 41 2.94 19.73 -7.06
CA GLU A 41 2.50 21.09 -6.71
C GLU A 41 0.96 21.19 -6.75
N ASP A 42 0.37 20.68 -7.83
CA ASP A 42 -1.09 20.59 -7.98
C ASP A 42 -1.59 19.19 -7.59
N LEU A 43 -2.26 19.10 -6.45
CA LEU A 43 -2.86 17.86 -5.94
C LEU A 43 -4.23 17.54 -6.55
N VAL A 44 -4.90 18.55 -7.09
CA VAL A 44 -6.22 18.40 -7.72
C VAL A 44 -6.14 18.95 -9.13
N THR A 45 -6.19 18.05 -10.12
CA THR A 45 -6.17 18.38 -11.54
C THR A 45 -7.48 17.98 -12.21
N GLU A 46 -7.74 18.52 -13.40
CA GLU A 46 -8.86 18.09 -14.23
C GLU A 46 -8.76 16.58 -14.51
N ARG A 47 -9.90 15.88 -14.39
CA ARG A 47 -9.99 14.44 -14.67
C ARG A 47 -10.83 14.25 -15.91
N LYS A 48 -10.19 13.75 -16.97
CA LYS A 48 -10.83 13.37 -18.24
C LYS A 48 -10.86 11.84 -18.37
N CYS A 49 -11.91 11.30 -18.98
CA CYS A 49 -12.02 9.89 -19.34
C CYS A 49 -11.06 9.55 -20.49
N TYR A 50 -10.91 8.25 -20.79
CA TYR A 50 -10.01 7.78 -21.86
C TYR A 50 -10.33 8.43 -23.21
N THR A 51 -11.59 8.36 -23.65
CA THR A 51 -12.03 8.86 -24.96
C THR A 51 -11.79 10.37 -25.10
N CYS A 52 -12.11 11.15 -24.07
CA CYS A 52 -11.84 12.60 -24.10
C CYS A 52 -10.34 12.91 -24.10
N ARG A 53 -9.51 12.07 -23.47
CA ARG A 53 -8.05 12.23 -23.50
C ARG A 53 -7.45 11.87 -24.86
N LEU A 54 -7.95 10.80 -25.48
CA LEU A 54 -7.56 10.42 -26.83
C LEU A 54 -7.89 11.52 -27.83
N LYS A 55 -9.11 12.08 -27.78
CA LYS A 55 -9.50 13.23 -28.60
C LYS A 55 -8.58 14.45 -28.38
N ASP A 56 -8.31 14.78 -27.12
CA ASP A 56 -7.37 15.85 -26.75
C ASP A 56 -5.94 15.61 -27.30
N LEU A 57 -5.53 14.35 -27.51
CA LEU A 57 -4.23 13.98 -28.08
C LEU A 57 -4.26 13.98 -29.61
N SER A 58 -5.28 13.37 -30.23
CA SER A 58 -5.43 13.31 -31.69
C SER A 58 -5.48 14.72 -32.27
N GLU A 59 -6.19 15.64 -31.59
CA GLU A 59 -6.23 17.07 -31.91
C GLU A 59 -4.85 17.74 -31.80
N ARG A 60 -3.97 17.29 -30.89
CA ARG A 60 -2.63 17.87 -30.68
C ARG A 60 -1.58 17.32 -31.63
N GLU A 61 -1.62 16.02 -31.89
CA GLU A 61 -0.57 15.32 -32.64
C GLU A 61 -0.91 15.22 -34.14
N ARG A 62 -2.15 15.55 -34.56
CA ARG A 62 -2.65 15.34 -35.94
C ARG A 62 -2.46 13.90 -36.43
N VAL A 63 -2.48 12.95 -35.50
CA VAL A 63 -2.35 11.51 -35.77
C VAL A 63 -3.74 10.89 -35.85
N ASN A 64 -3.95 9.97 -36.79
CA ASN A 64 -5.20 9.22 -36.95
C ASN A 64 -5.56 8.49 -35.64
N GLU A 65 -6.81 8.68 -35.18
CA GLU A 65 -7.34 8.05 -33.95
C GLU A 65 -7.24 6.51 -33.98
N ASP A 66 -7.45 5.91 -35.15
CA ASP A 66 -7.47 4.45 -35.34
C ASP A 66 -6.09 3.78 -35.14
N ALA A 67 -4.99 4.50 -35.41
CA ALA A 67 -3.63 3.99 -35.19
C ALA A 67 -3.24 4.06 -33.70
N VAL A 68 -3.78 5.04 -32.98
CA VAL A 68 -3.53 5.29 -31.56
C VAL A 68 -4.31 4.29 -30.71
N GLU A 69 -5.55 3.95 -31.06
CA GLU A 69 -6.40 3.04 -30.28
C GLU A 69 -5.85 1.60 -30.22
N HIS A 70 -5.15 1.14 -31.27
CA HIS A 70 -4.63 -0.22 -31.38
C HIS A 70 -3.28 -0.45 -30.67
N GLU A 71 -2.49 0.61 -30.42
CA GLU A 71 -1.21 0.56 -29.68
C GLU A 71 -1.30 1.09 -28.23
N LEU A 72 -2.27 1.97 -27.92
CA LEU A 72 -2.41 2.56 -26.59
C LEU A 72 -3.15 1.64 -25.62
N GLY A 73 -2.47 0.60 -25.16
CA GLY A 73 -2.94 -0.24 -24.05
C GLY A 73 -3.14 0.53 -22.73
N LEU A 74 -3.66 -0.18 -21.72
CA LEU A 74 -3.93 0.28 -20.34
C LEU A 74 -2.78 1.12 -19.71
N ASN A 75 -1.54 0.85 -20.13
CA ASN A 75 -0.36 1.55 -19.66
C ASN A 75 -0.36 3.03 -20.10
N CYS A 76 -0.75 3.36 -21.33
CA CYS A 76 -0.74 4.74 -21.82
C CYS A 76 -1.74 5.63 -21.06
N LEU A 77 -2.89 5.06 -20.70
CA LEU A 77 -3.87 5.70 -19.82
C LEU A 77 -3.26 6.17 -18.49
N LEU A 78 -2.38 5.37 -17.93
CA LEU A 78 -1.67 5.69 -16.71
C LEU A 78 -0.58 6.75 -16.90
N LEU A 79 0.16 6.68 -18.00
CA LEU A 79 1.18 7.68 -18.37
C LEU A 79 0.57 9.07 -18.51
N MET A 80 -0.59 9.13 -19.15
CA MET A 80 -1.34 10.36 -19.36
C MET A 80 -1.94 10.93 -18.08
N TYR A 81 -2.20 10.11 -17.06
CA TYR A 81 -2.66 10.60 -15.75
C TYR A 81 -1.61 11.49 -15.07
N GLU A 82 -0.33 11.20 -15.27
CA GLU A 82 0.79 11.86 -14.59
C GLU A 82 1.31 13.09 -15.35
N SER A 83 1.16 13.12 -16.69
CA SER A 83 1.78 14.12 -17.57
C SER A 83 1.07 15.49 -17.64
N VAL A 84 -0.14 15.65 -17.13
CA VAL A 84 -0.97 16.87 -17.34
C VAL A 84 -0.52 18.09 -16.51
N SER A 85 0.54 18.00 -15.71
CA SER A 85 0.88 19.06 -14.73
C SER A 85 1.61 20.30 -15.27
N LYS A 86 1.72 20.51 -16.58
CA LYS A 86 2.34 21.72 -17.16
C LYS A 86 1.60 22.23 -18.39
N ARG A 87 0.33 22.63 -18.26
CA ARG A 87 -0.16 23.70 -19.14
C ARG A 87 0.43 25.01 -18.62
N ARG A 88 1.30 25.63 -19.42
CA ARG A 88 1.77 27.00 -19.21
C ARG A 88 0.55 27.88 -18.95
N LYS A 89 0.61 28.69 -17.89
CA LYS A 89 -0.39 29.70 -17.52
C LYS A 89 -0.47 30.87 -18.51
N GLY A 90 0.08 30.73 -19.72
CA GLY A 90 0.03 31.72 -20.78
C GLY A 90 -0.34 31.00 -22.05
N ASP A 91 -1.61 31.11 -22.42
CA ASP A 91 -2.10 31.34 -23.78
C ASP A 91 -3.64 31.21 -23.75
N GLY A 92 -4.31 32.33 -23.98
CA GLY A 92 -5.68 32.38 -24.49
C GLY A 92 -6.82 32.47 -23.47
N GLU A 93 -7.09 33.69 -22.99
CA GLU A 93 -8.48 34.17 -23.04
C GLU A 93 -9.00 33.99 -24.47
N GLY A 94 -9.84 32.99 -24.71
CA GLY A 94 -10.37 32.75 -26.06
C GLY A 94 -10.70 31.32 -26.43
N SER A 95 -11.40 30.57 -25.58
CA SER A 95 -12.29 29.51 -26.07
C SER A 95 -13.45 29.32 -25.12
N ASN A 96 -14.44 30.21 -25.26
CA ASN A 96 -15.81 30.04 -24.76
C ASN A 96 -16.57 28.92 -25.50
N ASN A 97 -15.88 27.93 -26.06
CA ASN A 97 -16.53 26.74 -26.58
C ASN A 97 -16.86 25.85 -25.40
N ARG A 98 -18.16 25.80 -25.08
CA ARG A 98 -18.84 24.79 -24.27
C ARG A 98 -18.08 23.46 -24.38
N GLN A 99 -17.23 23.15 -23.41
CA GLN A 99 -16.82 21.77 -23.16
C GLN A 99 -18.13 21.03 -22.96
N GLN A 100 -18.56 20.27 -23.96
CA GLN A 100 -19.62 19.29 -23.78
C GLN A 100 -19.19 18.45 -22.57
N LEU A 101 -19.96 18.57 -21.49
CA LEU A 101 -19.72 17.85 -20.24
C LEU A 101 -19.86 16.36 -20.57
N CYS A 102 -18.74 15.71 -20.82
CA CYS A 102 -18.72 14.27 -21.03
C CYS A 102 -19.17 13.62 -19.73
N GLU A 103 -20.34 12.97 -19.76
CA GLU A 103 -20.92 12.29 -18.61
C GLU A 103 -19.94 11.28 -17.99
N VAL A 104 -19.14 10.58 -18.82
CA VAL A 104 -18.09 9.67 -18.37
C VAL A 104 -16.98 10.42 -17.61
N CYS A 105 -16.62 11.64 -18.01
CA CYS A 105 -15.66 12.46 -17.25
C CYS A 105 -16.24 12.92 -15.91
N ASP A 106 -17.54 13.19 -15.84
CA ASP A 106 -18.20 13.55 -14.59
C ASP A 106 -18.23 12.38 -13.59
N THR A 107 -18.29 11.14 -14.07
CA THR A 107 -18.15 9.95 -13.19
C THR A 107 -16.81 9.91 -12.44
N MET A 108 -15.76 10.51 -13.00
CA MET A 108 -14.44 10.59 -12.37
C MET A 108 -14.42 11.53 -11.15
N TRP A 109 -15.49 12.29 -10.95
CA TRP A 109 -15.71 13.19 -9.83
C TRP A 109 -16.89 12.74 -8.95
N TRP A 110 -17.30 11.48 -9.03
CA TRP A 110 -18.31 10.97 -8.11
C TRP A 110 -17.84 11.01 -6.67
N ASN A 111 -18.73 11.49 -5.81
CA ASN A 111 -18.63 11.28 -4.39
C ASN A 111 -19.31 9.97 -3.98
N PHE A 112 -19.38 9.77 -2.68
CA PHE A 112 -19.94 8.61 -2.01
C PHE A 112 -21.43 8.31 -2.32
N GLN A 113 -22.15 9.24 -2.98
CA GLN A 113 -23.56 9.18 -3.38
C GLN A 113 -23.75 9.13 -4.90
N CYS A 114 -22.71 8.85 -5.69
CA CYS A 114 -22.75 8.91 -7.16
C CYS A 114 -23.05 10.34 -7.71
N LYS A 115 -22.83 11.38 -6.90
CA LYS A 115 -23.00 12.78 -7.33
C LYS A 115 -21.66 13.37 -7.71
N THR A 116 -21.62 14.06 -8.84
CA THR A 116 -20.45 14.79 -9.32
C THR A 116 -20.13 15.93 -8.36
N GLU A 117 -19.02 15.83 -7.64
CA GLU A 117 -18.55 16.85 -6.71
C GLU A 117 -17.12 17.28 -7.07
N ARG A 118 -17.02 18.42 -7.75
CA ARG A 118 -15.74 19.06 -8.05
C ARG A 118 -15.29 19.88 -6.85
N TYR A 119 -14.07 19.65 -6.39
CA TYR A 119 -13.47 20.40 -5.29
C TYR A 119 -12.11 20.96 -5.68
N THR A 120 -11.66 21.99 -4.96
CA THR A 120 -10.30 22.54 -5.09
C THR A 120 -9.41 22.07 -3.95
N ALA A 121 -8.09 22.12 -4.13
CA ALA A 121 -7.12 21.79 -3.09
C ALA A 121 -7.35 22.58 -1.78
N LYS A 122 -7.86 23.82 -1.87
CA LYS A 122 -8.20 24.66 -0.72
C LYS A 122 -9.42 24.14 0.04
N GLN A 123 -10.45 23.64 -0.65
CA GLN A 123 -11.68 23.15 -0.03
C GLN A 123 -11.46 21.90 0.82
N ILE A 124 -10.60 20.98 0.35
CA ILE A 124 -10.25 19.76 1.09
C ILE A 124 -9.18 19.99 2.16
N GLY A 125 -8.57 21.18 2.22
CA GLY A 125 -7.53 21.56 3.19
C GLY A 125 -6.10 21.24 2.75
N ALA A 126 -5.88 20.71 1.55
CA ALA A 126 -4.58 20.25 1.08
C ALA A 126 -3.52 21.36 0.98
N THR A 127 -3.92 22.61 0.72
CA THR A 127 -3.00 23.76 0.59
C THR A 127 -2.22 24.06 1.86
N SER A 128 -2.76 23.72 3.04
CA SER A 128 -2.06 23.88 4.32
C SER A 128 -0.99 22.82 4.54
N TRP A 129 -1.07 21.69 3.84
CA TRP A 129 -0.14 20.57 3.96
C TRP A 129 0.86 20.50 2.80
N ASN A 130 0.51 21.04 1.63
CA ASN A 130 1.34 20.97 0.44
C ASN A 130 1.97 22.33 0.10
N HIS A 131 3.23 22.51 0.52
CA HIS A 131 4.05 23.66 0.16
C HIS A 131 5.02 23.30 -0.98
N LYS A 132 5.54 24.31 -1.71
CA LYS A 132 6.46 24.09 -2.84
C LYS A 132 7.67 23.20 -2.49
N GLY A 133 8.21 23.32 -1.27
CA GLY A 133 9.32 22.48 -0.79
C GLY A 133 8.93 21.07 -0.31
N SER A 134 7.64 20.75 -0.20
CA SER A 134 7.18 19.47 0.36
C SER A 134 7.64 18.27 -0.46
N GLY A 135 7.74 18.41 -1.79
CA GLY A 135 8.21 17.33 -2.66
C GLY A 135 9.69 16.98 -2.42
N ALA A 136 10.55 18.00 -2.34
CA ALA A 136 11.98 17.84 -2.09
C ALA A 136 12.23 17.31 -0.67
N LEU A 137 11.62 17.92 0.35
CA LEU A 137 11.74 17.49 1.75
C LEU A 137 11.34 16.02 1.90
N SER A 138 10.22 15.63 1.30
CA SER A 138 9.73 14.26 1.34
C SER A 138 10.65 13.26 0.62
N CYS A 139 11.35 13.68 -0.44
CA CYS A 139 12.39 12.86 -1.07
C CYS A 139 13.61 12.70 -0.16
N CYS A 140 14.08 13.81 0.44
CA CYS A 140 15.19 13.79 1.39
C CYS A 140 14.90 12.87 2.58
N VAL A 141 13.70 12.95 3.17
CA VAL A 141 13.30 12.09 4.30
C VAL A 141 13.32 10.61 3.90
N LEU A 142 12.81 10.23 2.72
CA LEU A 142 12.87 8.84 2.26
C LEU A 142 14.31 8.37 2.05
N LEU A 143 15.15 9.17 1.41
CA LEU A 143 16.55 8.83 1.19
C LEU A 143 17.33 8.69 2.51
N LEU A 144 17.10 9.59 3.46
CA LEU A 144 17.69 9.51 4.80
C LEU A 144 17.21 8.27 5.56
N THR A 145 15.93 7.93 5.46
CA THR A 145 15.36 6.74 6.09
C THR A 145 15.96 5.46 5.50
N ILE A 146 16.07 5.38 4.17
CA ILE A 146 16.70 4.25 3.48
C ILE A 146 18.19 4.18 3.82
N ALA A 147 18.90 5.30 3.85
CA ALA A 147 20.32 5.34 4.22
C ALA A 147 20.55 4.89 5.67
N ALA A 148 19.71 5.33 6.62
CA ALA A 148 19.78 4.90 8.01
C ALA A 148 19.55 3.39 8.14
N LEU A 149 18.54 2.86 7.45
CA LEU A 149 18.28 1.42 7.40
C LEU A 149 19.47 0.67 6.77
N LEU A 150 19.98 1.10 5.61
CA LEU A 150 21.13 0.45 4.96
C LEU A 150 22.39 0.50 5.83
N PHE A 151 22.61 1.58 6.57
CA PHE A 151 23.72 1.70 7.52
C PHE A 151 23.59 0.66 8.64
N GLU A 152 22.41 0.53 9.26
CA GLU A 152 22.16 -0.49 10.29
C GLU A 152 22.34 -1.90 9.75
N MET A 153 21.81 -2.18 8.56
CA MET A 153 21.97 -3.48 7.93
C MET A 153 23.43 -3.78 7.68
N SER A 154 24.19 -2.82 7.14
CA SER A 154 25.62 -2.97 6.87
C SER A 154 26.42 -3.25 8.13
N TYR A 155 26.10 -2.56 9.24
CA TYR A 155 26.71 -2.81 10.55
C TYR A 155 26.44 -4.24 11.05
N TYR A 156 25.22 -4.74 10.87
CA TYR A 156 24.87 -6.09 11.30
C TYR A 156 25.40 -7.19 10.40
N VAL A 157 25.43 -6.98 9.08
CA VAL A 157 26.11 -7.89 8.15
C VAL A 157 27.59 -7.95 8.54
N SER A 158 28.29 -6.82 8.64
CA SER A 158 29.73 -6.85 8.94
C SER A 158 30.06 -7.51 10.28
N ALA A 159 29.21 -7.35 11.30
CA ALA A 159 29.42 -7.95 12.62
C ALA A 159 29.18 -9.47 12.66
N MET A 160 28.20 -9.98 11.90
CA MET A 160 27.68 -11.35 12.02
C MET A 160 27.91 -12.24 10.78
N TRP A 161 28.28 -11.65 9.63
CA TRP A 161 28.53 -12.39 8.40
C TRP A 161 29.74 -13.32 8.55
N ALA A 162 29.68 -14.47 7.89
CA ALA A 162 30.68 -15.55 7.95
C ALA A 162 30.91 -16.19 9.34
N LYS A 163 30.06 -15.90 10.34
CA LYS A 163 30.03 -16.62 11.62
C LYS A 163 28.88 -17.62 11.62
N PRO A 164 29.14 -18.93 11.42
CA PRO A 164 28.08 -19.94 11.28
C PRO A 164 27.15 -19.92 12.49
N GLU A 165 27.70 -19.77 13.70
CA GLU A 165 26.99 -19.62 14.97
C GLU A 165 25.93 -18.50 15.01
N GLN A 166 26.03 -17.46 14.17
CA GLN A 166 25.17 -16.26 14.24
C GLN A 166 24.19 -16.15 13.07
N THR A 167 24.13 -17.18 12.22
CA THR A 167 23.36 -17.15 10.98
C THR A 167 21.86 -17.01 11.25
N LEU A 168 21.34 -17.75 12.23
CA LEU A 168 19.93 -17.68 12.62
C LEU A 168 19.53 -16.27 13.11
N ARG A 169 20.41 -15.62 13.88
CA ARG A 169 20.22 -14.25 14.37
C ARG A 169 20.22 -13.23 13.23
N LEU A 170 21.13 -13.40 12.27
CA LEU A 170 21.22 -12.56 11.10
C LEU A 170 19.96 -12.68 10.24
N LEU A 171 19.46 -13.90 9.99
CA LEU A 171 18.22 -14.13 9.24
C LEU A 171 17.00 -13.50 9.90
N ASN A 172 16.81 -13.68 11.22
CA ASN A 172 15.68 -13.05 11.91
C ASN A 172 15.73 -11.51 11.76
N ARG A 173 16.92 -10.90 11.88
CA ARG A 173 17.07 -9.46 11.67
C ARG A 173 16.81 -9.03 10.22
N PHE A 174 17.21 -9.82 9.23
CA PHE A 174 16.88 -9.57 7.83
C PHE A 174 15.37 -9.52 7.60
N THR A 175 14.59 -10.41 8.23
CA THR A 175 13.13 -10.43 8.03
C THR A 175 12.46 -9.12 8.46
N ILE A 176 12.84 -8.61 9.64
CA ILE A 176 12.37 -7.32 10.16
C ILE A 176 12.88 -6.18 9.30
N PHE A 177 14.13 -6.25 8.84
CA PHE A 177 14.70 -5.22 7.97
C PHE A 177 13.93 -5.10 6.65
N ILE A 178 13.64 -6.22 6.00
CA ILE A 178 12.86 -6.25 4.76
C ILE A 178 11.45 -5.68 5.01
N LEU A 179 10.81 -6.03 6.12
CA LEU A 179 9.53 -5.45 6.53
C LEU A 179 9.58 -3.92 6.62
N LEU A 180 10.63 -3.37 7.25
CA LEU A 180 10.78 -1.93 7.49
C LEU A 180 11.20 -1.13 6.25
N VAL A 181 12.06 -1.69 5.40
CA VAL A 181 12.58 -0.99 4.22
C VAL A 181 11.58 -0.96 3.06
N THR A 182 10.71 -1.97 2.97
CA THR A 182 9.76 -2.14 1.85
C THR A 182 8.86 -0.91 1.63
N PRO A 183 8.17 -0.35 2.63
CA PRO A 183 7.35 0.86 2.45
C PRO A 183 8.14 2.04 1.86
N SER A 184 9.34 2.30 2.39
CA SER A 184 10.19 3.41 1.96
C SER A 184 10.67 3.23 0.52
N LEU A 185 11.04 2.00 0.14
CA LEU A 185 11.42 1.68 -1.24
C LEU A 185 10.25 1.85 -2.22
N LEU A 186 9.05 1.37 -1.88
CA LEU A 186 7.87 1.52 -2.72
C LEU A 186 7.49 2.99 -2.92
N CYS A 187 7.56 3.80 -1.87
CA CYS A 187 7.36 5.25 -1.95
C CYS A 187 8.45 5.93 -2.79
N LEU A 188 9.72 5.52 -2.67
CA LEU A 188 10.81 6.04 -3.48
C LEU A 188 10.63 5.71 -4.96
N CYS A 189 10.25 4.46 -5.29
CA CYS A 189 9.93 4.05 -6.65
C CYS A 189 8.79 4.88 -7.26
N SER A 190 7.76 5.20 -6.47
CA SER A 190 6.68 6.10 -6.88
C SER A 190 7.20 7.51 -7.24
N LYS A 191 8.11 8.07 -6.43
CA LYS A 191 8.74 9.36 -6.73
C LYS A 191 9.63 9.31 -7.97
N LEU A 192 10.48 8.28 -8.07
CA LEU A 192 11.36 8.09 -9.23
C LEU A 192 10.54 8.01 -10.52
N ARG A 193 9.44 7.25 -10.51
CA ARG A 193 8.50 7.19 -11.64
C ARG A 193 7.96 8.58 -12.02
N SER A 194 7.51 9.34 -11.02
CA SER A 194 6.97 10.68 -11.23
C SER A 194 8.03 11.65 -11.81
N MET A 195 9.29 11.52 -11.39
CA MET A 195 10.40 12.33 -11.92
C MET A 195 10.77 11.94 -13.35
N LEU A 196 10.75 10.64 -13.66
CA LEU A 196 11.05 10.09 -14.99
C LEU A 196 9.91 10.28 -16.01
N ARG A 197 8.88 11.08 -15.66
CA ARG A 197 7.68 11.34 -16.48
C ARG A 197 7.08 10.08 -17.08
N SER A 198 7.06 9.02 -16.26
CA SER A 198 6.35 7.80 -16.56
C SER A 198 6.92 6.97 -17.74
N ALA A 199 8.11 7.27 -18.26
CA ALA A 199 8.72 6.55 -19.39
C ALA A 199 8.92 5.02 -19.20
N VAL A 200 8.63 4.48 -18.02
CA VAL A 200 8.76 3.07 -17.68
C VAL A 200 7.37 2.45 -17.43
N PRO A 201 6.73 1.78 -18.41
CA PRO A 201 5.38 1.21 -18.25
C PRO A 201 5.31 0.12 -17.17
N TYR A 202 6.41 -0.60 -16.91
CA TYR A 202 6.49 -1.66 -15.91
C TYR A 202 6.31 -1.20 -14.45
N LEU A 203 6.46 0.10 -14.16
CA LEU A 203 6.24 0.67 -12.82
C LEU A 203 4.83 1.23 -12.61
N SER A 204 3.84 0.81 -13.38
CA SER A 204 2.46 1.32 -13.29
C SER A 204 1.86 1.21 -11.88
N TRP A 205 2.19 0.16 -11.13
CA TRP A 205 1.80 -0.01 -9.73
C TRP A 205 2.21 1.17 -8.83
N ALA A 206 3.31 1.85 -9.15
CA ALA A 206 3.89 2.90 -8.30
C ALA A 206 3.03 4.18 -8.29
N SER A 207 2.16 4.37 -9.29
CA SER A 207 1.18 5.45 -9.31
C SER A 207 0.16 5.37 -8.16
N THR A 208 -0.01 4.20 -7.54
CA THR A 208 -0.87 4.00 -6.38
C THR A 208 -0.46 4.83 -5.16
N PHE A 209 0.86 5.08 -4.99
CA PHE A 209 1.40 5.94 -3.93
C PHE A 209 1.53 7.40 -4.34
N ASN A 210 0.96 7.80 -5.48
CA ASN A 210 0.88 9.20 -5.84
C ASN A 210 -0.21 9.90 -5.01
N ALA A 211 0.11 11.06 -4.43
CA ALA A 211 -0.84 11.86 -3.66
C ALA A 211 -2.15 12.12 -4.43
N ARG A 212 -2.08 12.36 -5.75
CA ARG A 212 -3.26 12.56 -6.61
C ARG A 212 -4.14 11.31 -6.66
N TYR A 213 -3.53 10.13 -6.73
CA TYR A 213 -4.23 8.85 -6.77
C TYR A 213 -4.98 8.62 -5.45
N ILE A 214 -4.30 8.81 -4.33
CA ILE A 214 -4.91 8.62 -3.00
C ILE A 214 -6.03 9.65 -2.74
N ILE A 215 -5.84 10.91 -3.14
CA ILE A 215 -6.89 11.94 -3.05
C ILE A 215 -8.10 11.58 -3.91
N ARG A 216 -7.91 11.02 -5.11
CA ARG A 216 -9.02 10.52 -5.93
C ARG A 216 -9.76 9.37 -5.26
N ARG A 217 -9.06 8.44 -4.62
CA ARG A 217 -9.68 7.36 -3.83
C ARG A 217 -10.43 7.88 -2.61
N ALA A 218 -9.85 8.87 -1.95
CA ALA A 218 -10.43 9.52 -0.79
C ALA A 218 -11.77 10.20 -1.08
N GLN A 219 -11.99 10.71 -2.30
CA GLN A 219 -13.25 11.32 -2.72
C GLN A 219 -14.45 10.36 -2.69
N ILE A 220 -14.21 9.10 -3.02
CA ILE A 220 -15.24 8.07 -3.05
C ILE A 220 -15.69 7.74 -1.60
N LEU A 221 -14.83 8.05 -0.63
CA LEU A 221 -15.09 7.88 0.78
C LEU A 221 -15.72 9.16 1.36
N ASP A 222 -16.71 9.00 2.24
CA ASP A 222 -17.39 10.11 2.93
C ASP A 222 -16.53 10.65 4.10
N LEU A 223 -15.34 11.15 3.78
CA LEU A 223 -14.39 11.65 4.78
C LEU A 223 -14.89 12.85 5.59
N PRO A 224 -15.58 13.86 5.01
CA PRO A 224 -16.01 15.03 5.76
C PRO A 224 -17.02 14.71 6.86
N ARG A 225 -17.89 13.71 6.65
CA ARG A 225 -18.95 13.36 7.61
C ARG A 225 -18.56 12.19 8.52
N LYS A 226 -18.02 11.11 7.97
CA LYS A 226 -17.71 9.88 8.74
C LYS A 226 -16.30 9.87 9.31
N GLY A 227 -15.40 10.69 8.75
CA GLY A 227 -13.98 10.65 9.06
C GLY A 227 -13.25 9.52 8.34
N LEU A 228 -12.13 9.07 8.90
CA LEU A 228 -11.33 7.99 8.35
C LEU A 228 -12.09 6.63 8.39
N PRO A 229 -12.05 5.82 7.31
CA PRO A 229 -12.65 4.50 7.31
C PRO A 229 -11.90 3.54 8.24
N GLY A 230 -12.62 2.66 8.94
CA GLY A 230 -12.00 1.66 9.81
C GLY A 230 -11.15 2.28 10.92
N LYS A 231 -11.72 3.19 11.72
CA LYS A 231 -11.00 3.89 12.80
C LYS A 231 -10.32 2.92 13.79
N THR A 232 -10.94 1.78 14.07
CA THR A 232 -10.37 0.71 14.89
C THR A 232 -9.14 0.10 14.25
N PHE A 233 -9.19 -0.18 12.95
CA PHE A 233 -8.05 -0.68 12.19
C PHE A 233 -6.93 0.35 12.09
N PHE A 234 -7.25 1.63 11.87
CA PHE A 234 -6.28 2.73 11.92
C PHE A 234 -5.56 2.78 13.27
N PHE A 235 -6.33 2.70 14.37
CA PHE A 235 -5.77 2.70 15.72
C PHE A 235 -4.87 1.48 15.97
N ALA A 236 -5.25 0.29 15.48
CA ALA A 236 -4.41 -0.92 15.56
C ALA A 236 -3.10 -0.76 14.76
N CYS A 237 -3.18 -0.22 13.53
CA CYS A 237 -2.01 0.10 12.71
C CYS A 237 -1.09 1.16 13.32
N MET A 238 -1.58 1.98 14.25
CA MET A 238 -0.73 2.93 14.98
C MET A 238 -0.16 2.33 16.26
N THR A 239 -1.02 1.75 17.09
CA THR A 239 -0.66 1.35 18.45
C THR A 239 0.17 0.08 18.50
N TRP A 240 -0.13 -0.93 17.68
CA TRP A 240 0.60 -2.20 17.74
C TRP A 240 2.06 -2.05 17.28
N PRO A 241 2.38 -1.37 16.16
CA PRO A 241 3.77 -1.12 15.79
C PRO A 241 4.51 -0.22 16.79
N LEU A 242 3.81 0.78 17.37
CA LEU A 242 4.38 1.63 18.42
C LEU A 242 4.73 0.80 19.67
N LEU A 243 3.83 -0.04 20.16
CA LEU A 243 4.09 -0.90 21.31
C LEU A 243 5.24 -1.88 21.04
N ASN A 244 5.29 -2.51 19.86
CA ASN A 244 6.38 -3.40 19.48
C ASN A 244 7.72 -2.65 19.40
N SER A 245 7.75 -1.45 18.82
CA SER A 245 8.98 -0.64 18.77
C SER A 245 9.43 -0.15 20.14
N LEU A 246 8.52 0.30 21.01
CA LEU A 246 8.86 0.70 22.39
C LEU A 246 9.37 -0.49 23.21
N TYR A 247 8.74 -1.65 23.07
CA TYR A 247 9.16 -2.88 23.73
C TYR A 247 10.53 -3.35 23.22
N ARG A 248 10.79 -3.22 21.92
CA ARG A 248 12.11 -3.42 21.32
C ARG A 248 13.14 -2.45 21.89
N SER A 249 12.83 -1.15 21.95
CA SER A 249 13.72 -0.15 22.54
C SER A 249 14.01 -0.44 24.01
N TYR A 250 13.01 -0.90 24.77
CA TYR A 250 13.21 -1.34 26.16
C TYR A 250 14.20 -2.51 26.25
N ILE A 251 14.07 -3.54 25.41
CA ILE A 251 15.02 -4.66 25.38
C ILE A 251 16.43 -4.19 25.00
N TYR A 252 16.57 -3.30 24.01
CA TYR A 252 17.87 -2.83 23.51
C TYR A 252 18.54 -1.72 24.34
N LEU A 253 17.82 -1.02 25.22
CA LEU A 253 18.38 0.05 26.04
C LEU A 253 18.52 -0.34 27.50
N TYR A 254 17.61 -1.18 28.01
CA TYR A 254 17.55 -1.52 29.43
C TYR A 254 18.08 -2.93 29.73
N LEU A 255 17.74 -3.92 28.89
CA LEU A 255 18.14 -5.31 29.12
C LEU A 255 19.52 -5.65 28.54
N SER A 256 19.97 -4.93 27.51
CA SER A 256 21.36 -5.01 27.07
C SER A 256 22.18 -3.95 27.80
N GLU A 257 22.73 -4.31 28.95
CA GLU A 257 23.63 -3.49 29.79
C GLU A 257 24.95 -3.06 29.10
N CYS A 258 25.07 -3.26 27.78
CA CYS A 258 26.18 -2.74 27.00
C CYS A 258 26.11 -1.21 26.96
N GLU A 259 27.26 -0.56 27.16
CA GLU A 259 27.45 0.89 27.21
C GLU A 259 26.41 1.67 26.39
N PHE A 260 25.72 2.61 27.05
CA PHE A 260 24.73 3.52 26.46
C PHE A 260 25.37 4.36 25.34
N GLY A 261 25.52 3.76 24.17
CA GLY A 261 26.14 4.37 23.01
C GLY A 261 25.13 5.17 22.21
N LEU A 262 25.59 6.27 21.60
CA LEU A 262 24.80 7.07 20.65
C LEU A 262 24.18 6.21 19.53
N HIS A 263 24.86 5.13 19.14
CA HIS A 263 24.35 4.14 18.18
C HIS A 263 23.08 3.42 18.68
N ALA A 264 23.03 2.98 19.94
CA ALA A 264 21.87 2.25 20.47
C ALA A 264 20.61 3.14 20.52
N VAL A 265 20.78 4.40 20.93
CA VAL A 265 19.70 5.39 20.93
C VAL A 265 19.25 5.70 19.50
N ALA A 266 20.19 5.89 18.56
CA ALA A 266 19.87 6.11 17.16
C ALA A 266 19.06 4.95 16.57
N THR A 267 19.46 3.70 16.84
CA THR A 267 18.73 2.52 16.37
C THR A 267 17.34 2.38 16.98
N ALA A 268 17.17 2.71 18.26
CA ALA A 268 15.85 2.74 18.88
C ALA A 268 14.92 3.76 18.19
N VAL A 269 15.42 4.98 17.92
CA VAL A 269 14.65 6.03 17.25
C VAL A 269 14.29 5.64 15.81
N VAL A 270 15.25 5.12 15.04
CA VAL A 270 15.02 4.65 13.67
C VAL A 270 13.99 3.53 13.65
N ALA A 271 14.07 2.57 14.58
CA ALA A 271 13.10 1.49 14.68
C ALA A 271 11.68 2.01 14.96
N ILE A 272 11.50 2.96 15.88
CA ILE A 272 10.18 3.56 16.16
C ILE A 272 9.62 4.26 14.91
N LEU A 273 10.42 5.10 14.26
CA LEU A 273 9.99 5.84 13.06
C LEU A 273 9.63 4.89 11.91
N CYS A 274 10.46 3.88 11.65
CA CYS A 274 10.24 2.91 10.57
C CYS A 274 9.03 2.00 10.85
N MET A 275 8.88 1.48 12.08
CA MET A 275 7.71 0.65 12.46
C MET A 275 6.41 1.45 12.35
N GLN A 276 6.42 2.71 12.79
CA GLN A 276 5.26 3.57 12.68
C GLN A 276 4.93 3.90 11.21
N THR A 277 5.95 4.15 10.39
CA THR A 277 5.80 4.36 8.94
C THR A 277 5.21 3.12 8.26
N TRP A 278 5.68 1.92 8.64
CA TRP A 278 5.12 0.66 8.17
C TRP A 278 3.64 0.51 8.56
N GLY A 279 3.27 0.84 9.79
CA GLY A 279 1.87 0.82 10.24
C GLY A 279 0.95 1.72 9.40
N PHE A 280 1.39 2.95 9.12
CA PHE A 280 0.66 3.87 8.25
C PHE A 280 0.58 3.37 6.80
N PHE A 281 1.62 2.71 6.31
CA PHE A 281 1.65 2.13 4.96
C PHE A 281 0.58 1.04 4.82
N VAL A 282 0.51 0.12 5.78
CA VAL A 282 -0.51 -0.94 5.82
C VAL A 282 -1.91 -0.33 5.89
N TYR A 283 -2.09 0.73 6.68
CA TYR A 283 -3.37 1.44 6.71
C TYR A 283 -3.74 2.09 5.37
N ILE A 284 -2.80 2.64 4.61
CA ILE A 284 -3.09 3.17 3.26
C ILE A 284 -3.55 2.06 2.30
N LEU A 285 -2.98 0.85 2.39
CA LEU A 285 -3.46 -0.29 1.61
C LEU A 285 -4.92 -0.63 1.94
N TYR A 286 -5.27 -0.65 3.23
CA TYR A 286 -6.66 -0.81 3.70
C TYR A 286 -7.57 0.33 3.20
N PHE A 287 -7.11 1.57 3.29
CA PHE A 287 -7.86 2.74 2.86
C PHE A 287 -8.23 2.66 1.38
N ILE A 288 -7.26 2.29 0.53
CA ILE A 288 -7.47 2.13 -0.91
C ILE A 288 -8.41 0.95 -1.18
N ARG A 289 -8.27 -0.16 -0.45
CA ARG A 289 -9.19 -1.31 -0.52
C ARG A 289 -10.64 -0.91 -0.30
N MET A 290 -10.91 -0.22 0.81
CA MET A 290 -12.25 0.24 1.17
C MET A 290 -12.82 1.22 0.13
N SER A 291 -11.96 2.05 -0.47
CA SER A 291 -12.36 2.93 -1.57
C SER A 291 -12.81 2.13 -2.79
N PHE A 292 -12.10 1.04 -3.15
CA PHE A 292 -12.47 0.19 -4.29
C PHE A 292 -13.76 -0.59 -4.05
N GLN A 293 -13.93 -1.23 -2.89
CA GLN A 293 -15.16 -1.95 -2.57
C GLN A 293 -16.39 -1.03 -2.73
N ARG A 294 -16.27 0.21 -2.26
CA ARG A 294 -17.32 1.21 -2.43
C ARG A 294 -17.49 1.64 -3.89
N ASN A 295 -16.39 1.85 -4.62
CA ASN A 295 -16.43 2.24 -6.01
C ASN A 295 -17.09 1.18 -6.90
N MET A 296 -16.87 -0.11 -6.63
CA MET A 296 -17.53 -1.20 -7.36
C MET A 296 -19.04 -1.19 -7.14
N ASN A 297 -19.50 -0.95 -5.91
CA ASN A 297 -20.94 -0.82 -5.63
C ASN A 297 -21.58 0.38 -6.34
N LEU A 298 -20.85 1.50 -6.44
CA LEU A 298 -21.29 2.67 -7.22
C LEU A 298 -21.33 2.35 -8.71
N LEU A 299 -20.33 1.65 -9.22
CA LEU A 299 -20.27 1.22 -10.61
C LEU A 299 -21.45 0.29 -10.97
N LEU A 300 -21.78 -0.68 -10.11
CA LEU A 300 -22.94 -1.54 -10.30
C LEU A 300 -24.25 -0.74 -10.36
N SER A 301 -24.40 0.25 -9.47
CA SER A 301 -25.58 1.13 -9.45
C SER A 301 -25.69 1.94 -10.76
N PHE A 302 -24.56 2.46 -11.26
CA PHE A 302 -24.51 3.18 -12.53
C PHE A 302 -24.83 2.30 -13.73
N ILE A 303 -24.27 1.08 -13.80
CA ILE A 303 -24.54 0.12 -14.87
C ILE A 303 -26.02 -0.21 -14.94
N LYS A 304 -26.66 -0.39 -13.78
CA LYS A 304 -28.10 -0.65 -13.69
C LYS A 304 -28.96 0.54 -14.15
N GLU A 305 -28.54 1.77 -13.83
CA GLU A 305 -29.25 2.98 -14.27
C GLU A 305 -29.12 3.23 -15.78
N HIS A 306 -27.98 2.83 -16.37
CA HIS A 306 -27.66 3.06 -17.78
C HIS A 306 -27.73 1.78 -18.62
N GLU A 307 -28.65 0.87 -18.26
CA GLU A 307 -28.91 -0.34 -19.03
C GLU A 307 -29.21 -0.01 -20.51
N GLY A 308 -28.56 -0.74 -21.42
CA GLY A 308 -28.65 -0.51 -22.87
C GLY A 308 -27.60 0.46 -23.44
N GLN A 309 -26.88 1.22 -22.60
CA GLN A 309 -25.81 2.12 -23.04
C GLN A 309 -24.43 1.49 -22.84
N LEU A 310 -24.10 0.50 -23.69
CA LEU A 310 -22.90 -0.34 -23.54
C LEU A 310 -21.60 0.46 -23.51
N ASP A 311 -21.42 1.40 -24.43
CA ASP A 311 -20.16 2.12 -24.58
C ASP A 311 -19.86 3.02 -23.38
N LYS A 312 -20.89 3.64 -22.80
CA LYS A 312 -20.76 4.45 -21.59
C LYS A 312 -20.33 3.58 -20.40
N CYS A 313 -21.00 2.45 -20.20
CA CYS A 313 -20.68 1.52 -19.11
C CYS A 313 -19.27 0.94 -19.27
N LYS A 314 -18.87 0.54 -20.48
CA LYS A 314 -17.51 0.07 -20.79
C LYS A 314 -16.46 1.14 -20.51
N GLY A 315 -16.73 2.40 -20.88
CA GLY A 315 -15.81 3.51 -20.63
C GLY A 315 -15.54 3.76 -19.14
N VAL A 316 -16.59 3.76 -18.31
CA VAL A 316 -16.46 3.90 -16.86
C VAL A 316 -15.76 2.67 -16.25
N LEU A 317 -16.17 1.46 -16.65
CA LEU A 317 -15.57 0.20 -16.21
C LEU A 317 -14.06 0.17 -16.51
N ALA A 318 -13.65 0.55 -17.72
CA ALA A 318 -12.25 0.59 -18.11
C ALA A 318 -11.44 1.57 -17.23
N CYS A 319 -11.99 2.76 -16.93
CA CYS A 319 -11.33 3.72 -16.04
C CYS A 319 -11.11 3.16 -14.63
N VAL A 320 -12.09 2.41 -14.09
CA VAL A 320 -11.99 1.76 -12.79
C VAL A 320 -11.05 0.56 -12.83
N ALA A 321 -11.03 -0.18 -13.94
CA ALA A 321 -10.16 -1.34 -14.13
C ALA A 321 -8.68 -0.97 -14.18
N VAL A 322 -8.31 0.10 -14.91
CA VAL A 322 -6.93 0.62 -14.97
C VAL A 322 -6.43 0.91 -13.56
N ASP A 323 -7.24 1.65 -12.83
CA ASP A 323 -7.01 2.08 -11.48
C ASP A 323 -6.83 0.91 -10.50
N PHE A 324 -7.72 -0.09 -10.61
CA PHE A 324 -7.69 -1.30 -9.80
C PHE A 324 -6.50 -2.20 -10.14
N SER A 325 -6.16 -2.31 -11.42
CA SER A 325 -4.99 -3.06 -11.90
C SER A 325 -3.69 -2.55 -11.26
N CYS A 326 -3.50 -1.22 -11.15
CA CYS A 326 -2.34 -0.66 -10.44
C CYS A 326 -2.29 -1.02 -8.96
N TYR A 327 -3.44 -0.98 -8.28
CA TYR A 327 -3.53 -1.35 -6.87
C TYR A 327 -3.32 -2.86 -6.67
N SER A 328 -3.91 -3.69 -7.52
CA SER A 328 -3.76 -5.15 -7.49
C SER A 328 -2.31 -5.57 -7.74
N GLN A 329 -1.63 -4.96 -8.73
CA GLN A 329 -0.20 -5.20 -8.97
C GLN A 329 0.66 -4.78 -7.80
N LEU A 330 0.37 -3.64 -7.16
CA LEU A 330 1.07 -3.23 -5.94
C LEU A 330 0.88 -4.26 -4.82
N CYS A 331 -0.35 -4.70 -4.57
CA CYS A 331 -0.64 -5.68 -3.51
C CYS A 331 0.02 -7.02 -3.83
N GLY A 332 0.01 -7.45 -5.09
CA GLY A 332 0.72 -8.64 -5.56
C GLY A 332 2.22 -8.54 -5.31
N LEU A 333 2.85 -7.43 -5.70
CA LEU A 333 4.28 -7.17 -5.45
C LEU A 333 4.60 -7.14 -3.95
N TYR A 334 3.74 -6.50 -3.16
CA TYR A 334 3.93 -6.44 -1.71
C TYR A 334 3.83 -7.84 -1.09
N MET A 335 2.82 -8.64 -1.45
CA MET A 335 2.67 -10.01 -0.96
C MET A 335 3.77 -10.95 -1.46
N LEU A 336 4.29 -10.71 -2.68
CA LEU A 336 5.45 -11.41 -3.22
C LEU A 336 6.68 -11.27 -2.32
N VAL A 337 6.86 -10.11 -1.67
CA VAL A 337 7.95 -9.86 -0.72
C VAL A 337 7.57 -10.34 0.69
N MET A 338 6.33 -10.10 1.11
CA MET A 338 5.89 -10.36 2.48
C MET A 338 5.72 -11.84 2.81
N ILE A 339 5.24 -12.68 1.88
CA ILE A 339 5.05 -14.12 2.13
C ILE A 339 6.39 -14.81 2.38
N PRO A 340 7.43 -14.66 1.53
CA PRO A 340 8.74 -15.29 1.77
C PRO A 340 9.37 -14.81 3.08
N VAL A 341 9.26 -13.52 3.37
CA VAL A 341 9.77 -12.93 4.63
C VAL A 341 9.03 -13.51 5.83
N GLY A 342 7.71 -13.68 5.74
CA GLY A 342 6.90 -14.30 6.78
C GLY A 342 7.26 -15.77 7.01
N VAL A 343 7.45 -16.55 5.95
CA VAL A 343 7.88 -17.96 6.04
C VAL A 343 9.26 -18.05 6.66
N LEU A 344 10.20 -17.18 6.27
CA LEU A 344 11.54 -17.14 6.84
C LEU A 344 11.50 -16.71 8.32
N ALA A 345 10.70 -15.72 8.68
CA ALA A 345 10.51 -15.28 10.07
C ALA A 345 9.91 -16.41 10.93
N LEU A 346 8.91 -17.12 10.41
CA LEU A 346 8.30 -18.25 11.12
C LEU A 346 9.29 -19.39 11.32
N THR A 347 9.98 -19.79 10.24
CA THR A 347 10.98 -20.87 10.29
C THR A 347 12.09 -20.54 11.27
N THR A 348 12.65 -19.33 11.19
CA THR A 348 13.74 -18.91 12.09
C THR A 348 13.30 -18.87 13.55
N ASN A 349 12.07 -18.44 13.85
CA ASN A 349 11.53 -18.44 15.21
C ASN A 349 11.27 -19.86 15.76
N ILE A 350 10.75 -20.77 14.93
CA ILE A 350 10.54 -22.17 15.32
C ILE A 350 11.89 -22.87 15.53
N THR A 351 12.85 -22.70 14.62
CA THR A 351 14.19 -23.25 14.77
C THR A 351 14.88 -22.70 16.02
N TRP A 352 14.71 -21.41 16.31
CA TRP A 352 15.22 -20.79 17.54
C TRP A 352 14.64 -21.45 18.79
N GLU A 353 13.33 -21.66 18.82
CA GLU A 353 12.64 -22.31 19.92
C GLU A 353 13.07 -23.77 20.12
N TYR A 354 13.21 -24.52 19.03
CA TYR A 354 13.72 -25.88 19.07
C TYR A 354 15.14 -25.93 19.65
N MET A 355 16.03 -25.07 19.18
CA MET A 355 17.42 -25.04 19.64
C MET A 355 17.55 -24.58 21.10
N LEU A 356 16.69 -23.67 21.58
CA LEU A 356 16.61 -23.33 23.01
C LEU A 356 16.16 -24.52 23.87
N GLY A 357 15.25 -25.36 23.37
CA GLY A 357 14.80 -26.55 24.10
C GLY A 357 15.86 -27.66 24.20
N VAL A 358 16.77 -27.72 23.23
CA VAL A 358 17.86 -28.71 23.18
C VAL A 358 19.09 -28.26 23.96
N THR A 359 19.30 -26.96 24.15
CA THR A 359 20.46 -26.41 24.86
C THR A 359 20.16 -26.17 26.34
N CYS A 360 21.05 -26.58 27.25
CA CYS A 360 20.91 -26.39 28.71
C CYS A 360 21.05 -24.92 29.17
N LEU A 361 20.92 -23.95 28.25
CA LEU A 361 20.96 -22.51 28.50
C LEU A 361 19.79 -22.00 29.37
N SER A 362 18.83 -22.87 29.71
CA SER A 362 17.70 -22.57 30.59
C SER A 362 18.05 -22.60 32.09
N GLU A 363 19.25 -23.04 32.46
CA GLU A 363 19.67 -23.16 33.86
C GLU A 363 20.03 -21.82 34.52
N ASP A 364 20.43 -20.80 33.74
CA ASP A 364 20.61 -19.43 34.25
C ASP A 364 19.28 -18.64 34.18
N PRO A 365 18.70 -18.23 35.33
CA PRO A 365 17.42 -17.52 35.36
C PRO A 365 17.46 -16.16 34.66
N GLN A 366 18.62 -15.49 34.58
CA GLN A 366 18.73 -14.19 33.91
C GLN A 366 18.70 -14.37 32.38
N ILE A 367 19.46 -15.32 31.86
CA ILE A 367 19.50 -15.64 30.43
C ILE A 367 18.12 -16.14 29.97
N ALA A 368 17.49 -17.02 30.75
CA ALA A 368 16.14 -17.52 30.46
C ALA A 368 15.09 -16.39 30.37
N ASN A 369 15.17 -15.39 31.27
CA ASN A 369 14.28 -14.24 31.24
C ASN A 369 14.49 -13.36 30.00
N ILE A 370 15.73 -13.05 29.65
CA ILE A 370 16.05 -12.25 28.43
C ILE A 370 15.55 -12.97 27.18
N GLN A 371 15.78 -14.29 27.07
CA GLN A 371 15.27 -15.09 25.94
C GLN A 371 13.74 -15.05 25.85
N ARG A 372 13.04 -15.10 26.98
CA ARG A 372 11.58 -15.01 27.02
C ARG A 372 11.08 -13.67 26.49
N TYR A 373 11.70 -12.55 26.89
CA TYR A 373 11.32 -11.23 26.41
C TYR A 373 11.55 -11.07 24.89
N VAL A 374 12.69 -11.55 24.38
CA VAL A 374 13.03 -11.54 22.94
C VAL A 374 12.08 -12.42 22.15
N LYS A 375 11.74 -13.62 22.65
CA LYS A 375 10.78 -14.53 22.02
C LYS A 375 9.40 -13.87 21.90
N LEU A 376 8.91 -13.27 22.99
CA LEU A 376 7.62 -12.57 22.99
C LEU A 376 7.59 -11.42 21.98
N MET A 377 8.70 -10.66 21.88
CA MET A 377 8.84 -9.59 20.90
C MET A 377 8.74 -10.12 19.47
N SER A 378 9.53 -11.14 19.14
CA SER A 378 9.61 -11.70 17.79
C SER A 378 8.26 -12.27 17.32
N TRP A 379 7.57 -13.01 18.21
CA TRP A 379 6.22 -13.51 17.92
C TRP A 379 5.19 -12.38 17.77
N SER A 380 5.28 -11.33 18.58
CA SER A 380 4.40 -10.16 18.46
C SER A 380 4.63 -9.40 17.15
N GLU A 381 5.89 -9.19 16.73
CA GLU A 381 6.23 -8.54 15.47
C GLU A 381 5.71 -9.35 14.27
N MET A 382 5.91 -10.67 14.27
CA MET A 382 5.43 -11.55 13.20
C MET A 382 3.90 -11.62 13.15
N THR A 383 3.24 -11.78 14.29
CA THR A 383 1.77 -11.83 14.38
C THR A 383 1.16 -10.51 13.94
N MET A 384 1.74 -9.38 14.36
CA MET A 384 1.34 -8.05 13.93
C MET A 384 1.50 -7.90 12.41
N ALA A 385 2.67 -8.25 11.86
CA ALA A 385 2.97 -8.12 10.43
C ALA A 385 1.96 -8.92 9.59
N PHE A 386 1.70 -10.17 9.97
CA PHE A 386 0.73 -11.02 9.28
C PHE A 386 -0.71 -10.51 9.43
N PHE A 387 -1.15 -10.29 10.67
CA PHE A 387 -2.54 -9.93 10.96
C PHE A 387 -2.92 -8.58 10.32
N LEU A 388 -2.11 -7.54 10.48
CA LEU A 388 -2.42 -6.23 9.91
C LEU A 388 -2.37 -6.27 8.38
N THR A 389 -1.43 -7.00 7.77
CA THR A 389 -1.34 -7.11 6.31
C THR A 389 -2.54 -7.85 5.72
N VAL A 390 -2.90 -9.01 6.27
CA VAL A 390 -4.05 -9.80 5.79
C VAL A 390 -5.35 -9.02 5.94
N ASN A 391 -5.55 -8.33 7.07
CA ASN A 391 -6.73 -7.48 7.26
C ASN A 391 -6.74 -6.25 6.35
N ALA A 392 -5.57 -5.67 6.07
CA ALA A 392 -5.46 -4.53 5.16
C ALA A 392 -5.87 -4.89 3.74
N LEU A 393 -5.49 -6.07 3.26
CA LEU A 393 -5.81 -6.58 1.93
C LEU A 393 -7.17 -7.32 1.87
N GLY A 394 -7.70 -7.76 3.02
CA GLY A 394 -8.90 -8.59 3.10
C GLY A 394 -8.67 -10.04 2.63
N GLY A 395 -7.42 -10.53 2.71
CA GLY A 395 -7.00 -11.82 2.18
C GLY A 395 -5.54 -11.81 1.71
N LEU A 396 -5.14 -12.84 0.97
CA LEU A 396 -3.81 -12.94 0.34
C LEU A 396 -3.72 -12.22 -1.01
N GLN A 397 -4.86 -12.08 -1.69
CA GLN A 397 -4.99 -11.36 -2.95
C GLN A 397 -6.22 -10.46 -2.88
N VAL A 398 -6.16 -9.31 -3.56
CA VAL A 398 -7.26 -8.34 -3.63
C VAL A 398 -8.22 -8.61 -4.80
N THR A 399 -7.94 -9.63 -5.61
CA THR A 399 -8.71 -10.05 -6.79
C THR A 399 -10.18 -10.32 -6.48
N TYR A 400 -10.49 -10.78 -5.26
CA TYR A 400 -11.88 -11.02 -4.83
C TYR A 400 -12.80 -9.80 -5.00
N ILE A 401 -12.28 -8.56 -4.94
CA ILE A 401 -13.08 -7.34 -5.15
C ILE A 401 -13.58 -7.27 -6.60
N TRP A 402 -12.74 -7.71 -7.54
CA TRP A 402 -13.08 -7.77 -8.96
C TRP A 402 -13.96 -8.97 -9.27
N ASP A 403 -13.70 -10.10 -8.61
CA ASP A 403 -14.53 -11.30 -8.74
C ASP A 403 -15.96 -11.03 -8.23
N ASP A 404 -16.09 -10.34 -7.09
CA ASP A 404 -17.38 -9.90 -6.55
C ASP A 404 -18.11 -8.96 -7.52
N LEU A 405 -17.41 -8.00 -8.15
CA LEU A 405 -18.00 -7.18 -9.20
C LEU A 405 -18.50 -8.04 -10.38
N SER A 406 -17.69 -9.02 -10.81
CA SER A 406 -18.02 -9.90 -11.93
C SER A 406 -19.25 -10.74 -11.64
N VAL A 407 -19.33 -11.33 -10.46
CA VAL A 407 -20.48 -12.12 -9.98
C VAL A 407 -21.73 -11.25 -9.88
N ASN A 408 -21.62 -10.04 -9.33
CA ASN A 408 -22.75 -9.11 -9.24
C ASN A 408 -23.25 -8.66 -10.63
N ILE A 409 -22.36 -8.46 -11.61
CA ILE A 409 -22.74 -8.17 -13.00
C ILE A 409 -23.51 -9.35 -13.60
N LEU A 410 -23.07 -10.59 -13.36
CA LEU A 410 -23.78 -11.79 -13.80
C LEU A 410 -25.17 -11.90 -13.16
N HIS A 411 -25.31 -11.55 -11.88
CA HIS A 411 -26.62 -11.53 -11.21
C HIS A 411 -27.57 -10.44 -11.71
N LEU A 412 -27.05 -9.32 -12.22
CA LEU A 412 -27.86 -8.25 -12.81
C LEU A 412 -28.28 -8.55 -14.27
N THR A 413 -27.82 -9.67 -14.85
CA THR A 413 -28.15 -10.02 -16.23
C THR A 413 -29.67 -10.13 -16.43
N SER A 414 -30.15 -9.49 -17.49
CA SER A 414 -31.55 -9.50 -17.89
C SER A 414 -31.68 -9.90 -19.35
N GLU A 415 -32.64 -10.77 -19.66
CA GLU A 415 -32.90 -11.24 -21.03
C GLU A 415 -33.26 -10.10 -21.98
N ARG A 416 -33.90 -9.04 -21.46
CA ARG A 416 -34.33 -7.86 -22.24
C ARG A 416 -33.14 -7.12 -22.89
N HIS A 417 -31.96 -7.20 -22.29
CA HIS A 417 -30.76 -6.52 -22.76
C HIS A 417 -29.57 -7.50 -22.92
N TYR A 418 -29.83 -8.70 -23.45
CA TYR A 418 -28.83 -9.77 -23.57
C TYR A 418 -27.51 -9.32 -24.23
N HIS A 419 -27.55 -8.58 -25.35
CA HIS A 419 -26.34 -8.11 -26.03
C HIS A 419 -25.51 -7.14 -25.18
N PHE A 420 -26.16 -6.27 -24.41
CA PHE A 420 -25.50 -5.35 -23.48
C PHE A 420 -24.79 -6.13 -22.36
N TRP A 421 -25.50 -7.04 -21.69
CA TRP A 421 -24.96 -7.81 -20.57
C TRP A 421 -23.84 -8.78 -21.01
N LYS A 422 -23.99 -9.41 -22.18
CA LYS A 422 -22.93 -10.24 -22.76
C LYS A 422 -21.69 -9.42 -23.10
N GLY A 423 -21.88 -8.27 -23.75
CA GLY A 423 -20.78 -7.36 -24.10
C GLY A 423 -20.05 -6.81 -22.87
N LEU A 424 -20.77 -6.55 -21.79
CA LEU A 424 -20.20 -6.10 -20.51
C LEU A 424 -19.46 -7.21 -19.79
N SER A 425 -20.03 -8.42 -19.72
CA SER A 425 -19.39 -9.58 -19.09
C SER A 425 -18.07 -9.94 -19.78
N ILE A 426 -18.04 -9.91 -21.12
CA ILE A 426 -16.80 -10.09 -21.89
C ILE A 426 -15.76 -9.00 -21.56
N ALA A 427 -16.20 -7.74 -21.44
CA ALA A 427 -15.29 -6.65 -21.09
C ALA A 427 -14.68 -6.85 -19.68
N VAL A 428 -15.48 -7.28 -18.71
CA VAL A 428 -15.02 -7.57 -17.34
C VAL A 428 -14.02 -8.72 -17.32
N SER A 429 -14.31 -9.81 -18.04
CA SER A 429 -13.40 -10.97 -18.11
C SER A 429 -12.07 -10.62 -18.78
N LEU A 430 -12.09 -9.83 -19.87
CA LEU A 430 -10.87 -9.39 -20.56
C LEU A 430 -9.98 -8.48 -19.71
N LEU A 431 -10.56 -7.73 -18.78
CA LEU A 431 -9.84 -6.83 -17.87
C LEU A 431 -9.26 -7.56 -16.64
N THR A 432 -9.64 -8.82 -16.42
CA THR A 432 -9.13 -9.64 -15.32
C THR A 432 -7.77 -10.21 -15.70
N ARG A 433 -6.70 -9.65 -15.11
CA ARG A 433 -5.33 -10.12 -15.37
C ARG A 433 -4.93 -11.11 -14.28
N GLU A 434 -4.84 -12.39 -14.62
CA GLU A 434 -4.34 -13.42 -13.71
C GLU A 434 -2.88 -13.15 -13.35
N SER A 435 -2.53 -13.32 -12.08
CA SER A 435 -1.15 -13.26 -11.61
C SER A 435 -0.76 -14.60 -11.00
N ASN A 436 0.35 -15.17 -11.47
CA ASN A 436 0.90 -16.46 -11.03
C ASN A 436 1.55 -16.38 -9.63
N SER A 437 0.84 -15.86 -8.62
CA SER A 437 1.39 -15.74 -7.26
C SER A 437 1.63 -17.09 -6.59
N VAL A 438 0.94 -18.15 -7.03
CA VAL A 438 1.01 -19.49 -6.46
C VAL A 438 2.41 -20.10 -6.59
N LEU A 439 3.05 -19.95 -7.76
CA LEU A 439 4.39 -20.50 -8.00
C LEU A 439 5.44 -19.92 -7.06
N THR A 440 5.38 -18.61 -6.78
CA THR A 440 6.33 -17.97 -5.86
C THR A 440 6.14 -18.42 -4.42
N THR A 441 4.89 -18.60 -3.97
CA THR A 441 4.63 -19.13 -2.62
C THR A 441 5.16 -20.55 -2.42
N VAL A 442 5.08 -21.39 -3.45
CA VAL A 442 5.63 -22.76 -3.43
C VAL A 442 7.15 -22.74 -3.34
N VAL A 443 7.82 -21.97 -4.20
CA VAL A 443 9.29 -21.85 -4.19
C VAL A 443 9.80 -21.32 -2.86
N CYS A 444 9.16 -20.32 -2.28
CA CYS A 444 9.59 -19.75 -1.00
C CYS A 444 9.33 -20.67 0.19
N SER A 445 8.27 -21.49 0.15
CA SER A 445 8.03 -22.54 1.14
C SER A 445 9.13 -23.61 1.10
N LEU A 446 9.56 -24.01 -0.10
CA LEU A 446 10.67 -24.96 -0.28
C LEU A 446 12.00 -24.41 0.25
N ILE A 447 12.30 -23.13 0.00
CA ILE A 447 13.50 -22.46 0.53
C ILE A 447 13.44 -22.37 2.06
N GLY A 448 12.28 -22.05 2.64
CA GLY A 448 12.09 -22.03 4.09
C GLY A 448 12.38 -23.38 4.73
N ILE A 449 11.79 -24.45 4.19
CA ILE A 449 12.01 -25.83 4.66
C ILE A 449 13.49 -26.22 4.54
N TYR A 450 14.13 -25.97 3.40
CA TYR A 450 15.56 -26.25 3.20
C TYR A 450 16.45 -25.49 4.19
N THR A 451 16.10 -24.23 4.45
CA THR A 451 16.84 -23.36 5.38
C THR A 451 16.70 -23.87 6.82
N GLY A 452 15.49 -24.26 7.25
CA GLY A 452 15.25 -24.82 8.57
C GLY A 452 15.96 -26.17 8.80
N LEU A 453 16.02 -27.03 7.78
CA LEU A 453 16.68 -28.34 7.87
C LEU A 453 18.21 -28.27 7.94
N ASN A 454 18.84 -27.24 7.37
CA ASN A 454 20.30 -27.10 7.37
C ASN A 454 20.88 -26.41 8.62
N PHE A 455 20.03 -25.82 9.47
CA PHE A 455 20.48 -25.25 10.75
C PHE A 455 20.49 -26.33 11.84
N GLY A 456 21.41 -27.28 11.74
CA GLY A 456 21.66 -28.34 12.73
C GLY A 456 22.91 -28.06 13.59
N SER A 457 22.75 -28.26 14.91
CA SER A 457 23.72 -28.26 16.04
C SER A 457 24.64 -27.06 16.27
N ASP A 458 25.13 -26.37 15.25
CA ASP A 458 26.26 -25.42 15.40
C ASP A 458 25.83 -23.95 15.52
N GLN A 459 24.54 -23.69 15.79
CA GLN A 459 24.01 -22.33 15.97
C GLN A 459 24.11 -21.89 17.43
N ASN A 460 24.61 -20.67 17.65
CA ASN A 460 24.63 -20.07 18.97
C ASN A 460 23.31 -19.33 19.24
N VAL A 461 22.51 -19.92 20.12
CA VAL A 461 21.17 -19.45 20.50
C VAL A 461 21.20 -18.50 21.70
N SER A 462 22.37 -18.16 22.22
CA SER A 462 22.47 -17.17 23.30
C SER A 462 22.29 -15.74 22.76
N TYR A 463 21.04 -15.32 22.54
CA TYR A 463 20.74 -13.92 22.22
C TYR A 463 21.21 -13.03 23.39
N LEU A 464 22.04 -12.04 23.10
CA LEU A 464 22.53 -11.00 24.04
C LEU A 464 23.44 -11.48 25.21
N SER A 465 23.54 -12.76 25.57
CA SER A 465 24.33 -13.17 26.74
C SER A 465 25.86 -13.11 26.55
N LYS A 466 26.39 -13.54 25.39
CA LYS A 466 27.84 -13.52 25.11
C LYS A 466 28.45 -12.11 25.12
N SER A 467 27.68 -11.07 24.79
CA SER A 467 28.17 -9.69 24.78
C SER A 467 28.16 -9.02 26.15
N CYS A 468 27.31 -9.48 27.08
CA CYS A 468 27.17 -8.89 28.42
C CYS A 468 28.04 -9.60 29.47
N LEU A 469 28.26 -10.91 29.36
CA LEU A 469 28.92 -11.69 30.42
C LEU A 469 30.44 -11.85 30.27
N ASN A 470 31.05 -11.40 29.15
CA ASN A 470 32.50 -11.55 28.91
C ASN A 470 33.02 -12.99 29.17
N GLN A 471 32.15 -14.00 29.06
CA GLN A 471 32.45 -15.39 29.37
C GLN A 471 32.35 -16.24 28.09
N ASN A 472 33.51 -16.72 27.65
CA ASN A 472 33.64 -17.78 26.66
C ASN A 472 33.35 -19.14 27.31
N SER A 473 32.12 -19.39 27.73
CA SER A 473 31.71 -20.71 28.20
C SER A 473 30.71 -21.31 27.23
N THR A 474 31.23 -22.09 26.29
CA THR A 474 30.50 -23.24 25.75
C THR A 474 30.19 -24.15 26.93
N PHE A 475 28.92 -24.19 27.36
CA PHE A 475 28.46 -25.19 28.32
C PHE A 475 28.01 -26.42 27.53
N PRO A 476 28.85 -27.47 27.40
CA PRO A 476 28.33 -28.76 26.97
C PRO A 476 27.37 -29.26 28.06
N CYS A 477 26.18 -29.70 27.65
CA CYS A 477 25.31 -30.47 28.53
C CYS A 477 26.02 -31.77 28.91
N THR A 478 26.15 -32.05 30.21
CA THR A 478 26.53 -33.37 30.74
C THR A 478 25.35 -34.32 30.76
#